data_AF-A0A374VH10-F1
#
_entry.id   AF-A0A374VH10-F1
#
_cell.length_a   1.000
_cell.length_b   1.000
_cell.length_c   1.000
_cell.angle_alpha   90.00
_cell.angle_beta   90.00
_cell.angle_gamma   90.00
#
_symmetry.space_group_name_H-M   'P 1'
#
loop_
_entity.id
_entity.type
_entity.pdbx_description
1 polymer ?
#
loop_
_entity_poly.entity_id
_entity_poly.type
_entity_poly.pdbx_seq_one_letter_code
_entity_poly.pdbx_strand_id
1 'polypeptide(L)'
;MTNSLPMKTRAMMYEQQLDHLPRLVDEMYRRIETLAPKRYAGIVHDSDTTDAGRPAAAHLHVMMEFQNPRSLNSIAKLLGDKPERIEAWKAGVENGFSYLCHRTDGARSKHQYDPKIVRSNFDYPALLASIESRVARTRSHSSIKVLLDDLLEGRIDKESLISQLSGSEYART
;
A
#
# COMPACT_ATOMS: atom_id res chain seq x y z
N MET A 1 19.47 -3.60 -30.13
CA MET A 1 19.04 -2.91 -28.90
C MET A 1 17.54 -2.68 -29.01
N THR A 2 16.74 -3.43 -28.25
CA THR A 2 15.27 -3.29 -28.27
C THR A 2 14.91 -2.01 -27.51
N ASN A 3 14.54 -0.96 -28.25
CA ASN A 3 14.05 0.29 -27.69
C ASN A 3 12.63 0.05 -27.15
N SER A 4 12.53 -0.55 -25.96
CA SER A 4 11.25 -0.71 -25.27
C SER A 4 10.65 0.66 -25.02
N LEU A 5 9.39 0.87 -25.40
CA LEU A 5 8.68 2.11 -25.14
C LEU A 5 8.76 2.47 -23.65
N PRO A 6 8.95 3.75 -23.29
CA PRO A 6 9.04 4.14 -21.89
C PRO A 6 7.77 3.73 -21.17
N MET A 7 7.91 2.93 -20.12
CA MET A 7 6.79 2.45 -19.31
C MET A 7 6.03 3.66 -18.74
N LYS A 8 4.74 3.74 -19.06
CA LYS A 8 3.82 4.76 -18.55
C LYS A 8 2.82 4.14 -17.61
N THR A 9 2.57 4.80 -16.48
CA THR A 9 1.58 4.36 -15.50
C THR A 9 0.96 5.56 -14.79
N ARG A 10 -0.23 5.37 -14.23
CA ARG A 10 -0.86 6.34 -13.33
C ARG A 10 -0.41 6.18 -11.89
N ALA A 11 0.05 4.99 -11.51
CA ALA A 11 0.39 4.62 -10.14
C ALA A 11 1.85 4.18 -10.08
N MET A 12 2.63 4.79 -9.20
CA MET A 12 4.06 4.48 -9.04
C MET A 12 4.54 4.72 -7.62
N MET A 13 5.53 3.93 -7.19
CA MET A 13 6.21 4.07 -5.90
C MET A 13 7.65 4.53 -6.16
N TYR A 14 8.06 5.62 -5.51
CA TYR A 14 9.47 5.99 -5.41
C TYR A 14 10.05 5.39 -4.13
N GLU A 15 11.24 4.81 -4.22
CA GLU A 15 11.99 4.27 -3.09
C GLU A 15 13.48 4.58 -3.23
N GLN A 16 14.09 5.11 -2.18
CA GLN A 16 15.53 5.36 -2.13
C GLN A 16 16.05 5.46 -0.69
N GLN A 17 17.29 5.01 -0.47
CA GLN A 17 17.98 5.18 0.82
C GLN A 17 18.32 6.63 1.09
N LEU A 18 18.19 7.07 2.33
CA LEU A 18 18.41 8.49 2.68
C LEU A 18 19.79 8.98 2.27
N ASP A 19 20.83 8.16 2.45
CA ASP A 19 22.22 8.45 2.06
C ASP A 19 22.46 8.52 0.55
N HIS A 20 21.47 8.11 -0.25
CA HIS A 20 21.51 8.09 -1.70
C HIS A 20 20.45 9.00 -2.32
N LEU A 21 19.67 9.71 -1.51
CA LEU A 21 18.73 10.69 -2.03
C LEU A 21 19.49 11.80 -2.75
N PRO A 22 18.98 12.25 -3.91
CA PRO A 22 19.61 13.36 -4.63
C PRO A 22 19.48 14.69 -3.89
N ARG A 23 18.58 14.77 -2.89
CA ARG A 23 18.24 15.93 -2.06
C ARG A 23 17.71 15.51 -0.69
N LEU A 24 17.64 16.44 0.25
CA LEU A 24 16.99 16.21 1.56
C LEU A 24 15.52 15.79 1.38
N VAL A 25 15.00 15.00 2.32
CA VAL A 25 13.63 14.47 2.31
C VAL A 25 12.57 15.56 2.06
N ASP A 26 12.67 16.70 2.75
CA ASP A 26 11.74 17.82 2.55
C ASP A 26 11.80 18.42 1.15
N GLU A 27 12.99 18.49 0.55
CA GLU A 27 13.14 18.94 -0.84
C GLU A 27 12.57 17.92 -1.83
N MET A 28 12.69 16.62 -1.53
CA MET A 28 12.05 15.58 -2.32
C MET A 28 10.54 15.74 -2.31
N TYR A 29 9.91 15.97 -1.16
CA TYR A 29 8.47 16.23 -1.09
C TYR A 29 8.07 17.47 -1.87
N ARG A 30 8.80 18.59 -1.77
CA ARG A 30 8.53 19.80 -2.57
C ARG A 30 8.59 19.49 -4.06
N ARG A 31 9.58 18.72 -4.52
CA ARG A 31 9.67 18.28 -5.93
C ARG A 31 8.48 17.43 -6.33
N ILE A 32 8.08 16.46 -5.51
CA ILE A 32 6.91 15.61 -5.75
C ILE A 32 5.64 16.45 -5.88
N GLU A 33 5.46 17.46 -5.03
CA GLU A 33 4.35 18.41 -5.12
C GLU A 33 4.34 19.15 -6.46
N THR A 34 5.50 19.56 -6.99
CA THR A 34 5.58 20.20 -8.33
C THR A 34 5.23 19.26 -9.49
N LEU A 35 5.28 17.94 -9.29
CA LEU A 35 4.85 16.96 -10.30
C LEU A 35 3.31 16.94 -10.46
N ALA A 36 2.59 17.57 -9.53
CA ALA A 36 1.13 17.60 -9.45
C ALA A 36 0.47 16.20 -9.50
N PRO A 37 0.85 15.26 -8.62
CA PRO A 37 0.10 14.02 -8.47
C PRO A 37 -1.31 14.32 -7.97
N LYS A 38 -2.29 13.54 -8.45
CA LYS A 38 -3.67 13.59 -7.93
C LYS A 38 -3.67 13.26 -6.44
N ARG A 39 -2.93 12.23 -6.04
CA ARG A 39 -2.70 11.85 -4.65
C ARG A 39 -1.24 11.45 -4.49
N TYR A 40 -0.60 11.89 -3.41
CA TYR A 40 0.67 11.33 -2.97
C TYR A 40 0.67 11.13 -1.46
N ALA A 41 1.39 10.11 -1.03
CA ALA A 41 1.69 9.88 0.37
C ALA A 41 3.10 9.28 0.46
N GLY A 42 3.87 9.66 1.47
CA GLY A 42 5.20 9.12 1.67
C GLY A 42 5.64 9.16 3.12
N ILE A 43 6.59 8.30 3.43
CA ILE A 43 7.09 8.04 4.78
C ILE A 43 8.57 7.62 4.70
N VAL A 44 9.32 7.92 5.76
CA VAL A 44 10.65 7.36 5.98
C VAL A 44 10.50 6.07 6.78
N HIS A 45 10.96 4.96 6.24
CA HIS A 45 11.13 3.72 6.97
C HIS A 45 12.52 3.72 7.61
N ASP A 46 12.57 3.77 8.94
CA ASP A 46 13.82 3.78 9.74
C ASP A 46 13.93 2.59 10.70
N SER A 47 12.89 1.75 10.75
CA SER A 47 12.71 0.66 11.70
C SER A 47 12.59 -0.70 11.01
N ASP A 48 12.90 -0.76 9.71
CA ASP A 48 12.83 -1.99 8.91
C ASP A 48 14.02 -2.92 9.22
N THR A 49 13.79 -4.22 9.04
CA THR A 49 14.82 -5.25 9.18
C THR A 49 15.06 -5.96 7.85
N THR A 50 16.33 -6.19 7.53
CA THR A 50 16.76 -7.06 6.44
C THR A 50 16.35 -8.51 6.67
N ASP A 51 16.41 -9.33 5.62
CA ASP A 51 16.12 -10.78 5.70
C ASP A 51 17.01 -11.53 6.71
N ALA A 52 18.20 -11.00 6.99
CA ALA A 52 19.13 -11.52 7.99
C ALA A 52 18.81 -11.05 9.43
N GLY A 53 17.68 -10.35 9.65
CA GLY A 53 17.27 -9.82 10.94
C GLY A 53 18.04 -8.59 11.42
N ARG A 54 18.91 -8.01 10.58
CA ARG A 54 19.66 -6.79 10.90
C ARG A 54 18.87 -5.54 10.53
N PRO A 55 19.04 -4.40 11.23
CA PRO A 55 18.44 -3.14 10.81
C PRO A 55 18.76 -2.81 9.35
N ALA A 56 17.74 -2.45 8.59
CA ALA A 56 17.89 -1.93 7.23
C ALA A 56 18.31 -0.46 7.29
N ALA A 57 18.98 0.03 6.25
CA ALA A 57 19.23 1.47 6.10
C ALA A 57 17.90 2.21 5.98
N ALA A 58 17.84 3.47 6.41
CA ALA A 58 16.60 4.23 6.31
C ALA A 58 16.24 4.52 4.84
N HIS A 59 14.96 4.34 4.47
CA HIS A 59 14.46 4.50 3.10
C HIS A 59 13.29 5.47 3.06
N LEU A 60 13.26 6.36 2.06
CA LEU A 60 12.08 7.16 1.74
C LEU A 60 11.22 6.39 0.75
N HIS A 61 9.98 6.07 1.14
CA HIS A 61 8.95 5.55 0.23
C HIS A 61 7.93 6.63 -0.07
N VAL A 62 7.58 6.80 -1.35
CA VAL A 62 6.50 7.73 -1.77
C VAL A 62 5.63 7.08 -2.84
N MET A 63 4.37 6.83 -2.47
CA MET A 63 3.35 6.39 -3.41
C MET A 63 2.72 7.61 -4.09
N MET A 64 2.68 7.58 -5.42
CA MET A 64 2.09 8.64 -6.26
C MET A 64 1.03 8.07 -7.20
N GLU A 65 -0.12 8.74 -7.25
CA GLU A 65 -1.17 8.53 -8.24
C GLU A 65 -1.38 9.79 -9.06
N PHE A 66 -1.31 9.67 -10.38
CA PHE A 66 -1.53 10.75 -11.33
C PHE A 66 -2.88 10.63 -12.04
N GLN A 67 -3.44 11.79 -12.42
CA GLN A 67 -4.68 11.83 -13.21
C GLN A 67 -4.51 11.08 -14.54
N ASN A 68 -3.40 11.34 -15.25
CA ASN A 68 -3.05 10.73 -16.53
C ASN A 68 -1.75 9.92 -16.42
N PRO A 69 -1.54 8.86 -17.22
CA PRO A 69 -0.31 8.09 -17.20
C PRO A 69 0.94 8.95 -17.43
N ARG A 70 1.97 8.76 -16.59
CA ARG A 70 3.27 9.45 -16.68
C ARG A 70 4.38 8.44 -16.97
N SER A 71 5.41 8.89 -17.68
CA SER A 71 6.62 8.10 -17.95
C SER A 71 7.49 8.04 -16.69
N LEU A 72 7.90 6.84 -16.28
CA LEU A 72 8.83 6.66 -15.15
C LEU A 72 10.13 7.43 -15.36
N ASN A 73 10.71 7.34 -16.56
CA ASN A 73 11.95 8.06 -16.89
C ASN A 73 11.79 9.58 -16.76
N SER A 74 10.63 10.11 -17.16
CA SER A 74 10.36 11.54 -17.02
C SER A 74 10.21 11.95 -15.57
N ILE A 75 9.55 11.14 -14.74
CA ILE A 75 9.39 11.42 -13.31
C ILE A 75 10.75 11.35 -12.61
N ALA A 76 11.54 10.30 -12.85
CA ALA A 76 12.87 10.14 -12.29
C ALA A 76 13.78 11.33 -12.60
N LYS A 77 13.80 11.77 -13.87
CA LYS A 77 14.55 12.96 -14.29
C LYS A 77 14.15 14.23 -13.52
N LEU A 78 12.85 14.43 -13.27
CA LEU A 78 12.35 15.60 -12.53
C LEU A 78 12.67 15.53 -11.03
N LEU A 79 12.67 14.32 -10.47
CA LEU A 79 13.13 14.05 -9.10
C LEU A 79 14.66 14.15 -8.96
N GLY A 80 15.40 14.08 -10.08
CA GLY A 80 16.86 14.10 -10.09
C GLY A 80 17.48 12.76 -9.71
N ASP A 81 16.73 11.66 -9.89
CA ASP A 81 17.16 10.30 -9.56
C ASP A 81 17.06 9.38 -10.79
N LYS A 82 17.44 8.11 -10.63
CA LYS A 82 17.44 7.12 -11.69
C LYS A 82 16.08 6.43 -11.82
N PRO A 83 15.65 6.03 -13.04
CA PRO A 83 14.36 5.37 -13.26
C PRO A 83 14.15 4.11 -12.43
N GLU A 84 15.21 3.39 -12.07
CA GLU A 84 15.16 2.16 -11.26
C GLU A 84 14.75 2.42 -9.81
N ARG A 85 14.68 3.69 -9.38
CA ARG A 85 14.13 4.08 -8.07
C ARG A 85 12.62 4.26 -8.09
N ILE A 86 12.00 4.11 -9.26
CA ILE A 86 10.56 4.25 -9.44
C ILE A 86 10.00 2.94 -9.97
N GLU A 87 9.13 2.32 -9.18
CA GLU A 87 8.39 1.15 -9.61
C GLU A 87 7.04 1.57 -10.20
N ALA A 88 6.66 0.98 -11.33
CA ALA A 88 5.28 1.07 -11.81
C ALA A 88 4.39 0.17 -10.95
N TRP A 89 3.52 0.77 -10.16
CA TRP A 89 2.71 0.05 -9.19
C TRP A 89 1.52 -0.64 -9.86
N LYS A 90 1.51 -1.98 -9.85
CA LYS A 90 0.49 -2.80 -10.53
C LYS A 90 -0.54 -3.43 -9.59
N ALA A 91 -0.24 -3.52 -8.29
CA ALA A 91 -1.09 -4.19 -7.30
C ALA A 91 -2.32 -3.36 -6.84
N GLY A 92 -2.68 -2.31 -7.59
CA GLY A 92 -3.72 -1.35 -7.22
C GLY A 92 -3.19 -0.23 -6.33
N VAL A 93 -3.67 1.00 -6.57
CA VAL A 93 -3.18 2.22 -5.91
C VAL A 93 -3.34 2.15 -4.39
N GLU A 94 -4.47 1.65 -3.91
CA GLU A 94 -4.76 1.51 -2.48
C GLU A 94 -3.78 0.55 -1.78
N ASN A 95 -3.39 -0.53 -2.44
CA ASN A 95 -2.37 -1.44 -1.91
C ASN A 95 -1.02 -0.72 -1.74
N GLY A 96 -0.67 0.16 -2.68
CA GLY A 96 0.54 0.99 -2.58
C GLY A 96 0.49 1.97 -1.41
N PHE A 97 -0.68 2.59 -1.18
CA PHE A 97 -0.86 3.43 0.00
C PHE A 97 -0.80 2.62 1.30
N SER A 98 -1.43 1.45 1.37
CA SER A 98 -1.37 0.56 2.53
C SER A 98 0.04 0.03 2.81
N TYR A 99 0.86 -0.14 1.76
CA TYR A 99 2.23 -0.63 1.89
C TYR A 99 3.13 0.32 2.67
N LEU A 100 2.89 1.64 2.61
CA LEU A 100 3.65 2.66 3.35
C LEU A 100 3.61 2.44 4.88
N CYS A 101 2.55 1.82 5.41
CA CYS A 101 2.48 1.47 6.84
C CYS A 101 2.52 -0.05 7.06
N HIS A 102 2.98 -0.81 6.06
CA HIS A 102 3.05 -2.27 6.08
C HIS A 102 1.71 -2.97 6.40
N ARG A 103 0.58 -2.36 6.02
CA ARG A 103 -0.78 -2.90 6.22
C ARG A 103 -1.23 -3.90 5.15
N THR A 104 -0.32 -4.35 4.28
CA THR A 104 -0.61 -5.38 3.28
C THR A 104 -0.29 -6.76 3.84
N ASP A 105 -0.97 -7.81 3.35
CA ASP A 105 -0.80 -9.17 3.91
C ASP A 105 0.65 -9.66 3.84
N GLY A 106 1.39 -9.32 2.77
CA GLY A 106 2.81 -9.66 2.63
C GLY A 106 3.77 -8.86 3.52
N ALA A 107 3.31 -7.80 4.19
CA ALA A 107 4.12 -6.94 5.05
C ALA A 107 3.71 -6.98 6.52
N ARG A 108 2.70 -7.78 6.89
CA ARG A 108 2.18 -7.87 8.27
C ARG A 108 3.21 -8.24 9.33
N SER A 109 4.22 -9.03 8.96
CA SER A 109 5.32 -9.44 9.85
C SER A 109 6.41 -8.37 10.00
N LYS A 110 6.41 -7.33 9.15
CA LYS A 110 7.33 -6.19 9.23
C LYS A 110 6.86 -5.19 10.29
N HIS A 111 7.76 -4.29 10.68
CA HIS A 111 7.42 -3.15 11.54
C HIS A 111 6.23 -2.37 10.98
N GLN A 112 5.24 -2.12 11.82
CA GLN A 112 3.99 -1.46 11.42
C GLN A 112 4.04 0.03 11.79
N TYR A 113 4.21 0.90 10.80
CA TYR A 113 4.29 2.34 11.04
C TYR A 113 2.93 2.96 11.41
N ASP A 114 2.97 4.07 12.16
CA ASP A 114 1.79 4.88 12.47
C ASP A 114 1.34 5.65 11.21
N PRO A 115 0.08 5.53 10.77
CA PRO A 115 -0.44 6.31 9.65
C PRO A 115 -0.33 7.83 9.81
N LYS A 116 -0.24 8.33 11.06
CA LYS A 116 -0.14 9.77 11.36
C LYS A 116 1.20 10.39 11.00
N ILE A 117 2.26 9.60 10.88
CA ILE A 117 3.59 10.10 10.47
C ILE A 117 3.76 10.16 8.95
N VAL A 118 2.76 9.72 8.19
CA VAL A 118 2.77 9.77 6.72
C VAL A 118 2.46 11.18 6.23
N ARG A 119 3.37 11.76 5.45
CA ARG A 119 3.15 13.04 4.77
C ARG A 119 2.37 12.82 3.47
N SER A 120 1.26 13.53 3.29
CA SER A 120 0.37 13.35 2.13
C SER A 120 -0.40 14.62 1.78
N ASN A 121 -0.97 14.67 0.57
CA ASN A 121 -1.86 15.77 0.13
C ASN A 121 -3.36 15.44 0.25
N PHE A 122 -3.72 14.41 1.02
CA PHE A 122 -5.08 13.97 1.29
C PHE A 122 -5.16 13.40 2.71
N ASP A 123 -6.35 13.06 3.19
CA ASP A 123 -6.50 12.39 4.49
C ASP A 123 -6.07 10.92 4.40
N TYR A 124 -4.78 10.68 4.63
CA TYR A 124 -4.19 9.34 4.57
C TYR A 124 -4.72 8.39 5.67
N PRO A 125 -4.77 8.79 6.96
CA PRO A 125 -5.34 7.94 8.00
C PRO A 125 -6.79 7.51 7.70
N ALA A 126 -7.64 8.42 7.22
CA ALA A 126 -9.02 8.07 6.86
C ALA A 126 -9.09 7.10 5.67
N LEU A 127 -8.25 7.29 4.64
CA LEU A 127 -8.16 6.35 3.52
C LEU A 127 -7.78 4.95 4.01
N LEU A 128 -6.77 4.85 4.87
CA LEU A 128 -6.26 3.56 5.33
C LEU A 128 -7.31 2.81 6.17
N ALA A 129 -7.98 3.52 7.10
CA ALA A 129 -9.07 2.95 7.88
C ALA A 129 -10.24 2.45 7.00
N SER A 130 -10.55 3.19 5.93
CA SER A 130 -11.58 2.79 4.95
C SER A 130 -11.20 1.51 4.19
N ILE A 131 -9.95 1.39 3.76
CA ILE A 131 -9.42 0.20 3.09
C ILE A 131 -9.50 -1.00 4.03
N GLU A 132 -8.99 -0.87 5.26
CA GLU A 132 -9.01 -1.94 6.27
C GLU A 132 -10.43 -2.41 6.57
N SER A 133 -11.36 -1.47 6.74
CA SER A 133 -12.78 -1.76 6.97
C SER A 133 -13.40 -2.53 5.80
N ARG A 134 -13.04 -2.19 4.55
CA ARG A 134 -13.53 -2.91 3.37
C ARG A 134 -12.95 -4.32 3.28
N VAL A 135 -11.65 -4.50 3.55
CA VAL A 135 -11.01 -5.82 3.57
C VAL A 135 -11.62 -6.71 4.66
N ALA A 136 -11.85 -6.17 5.86
CA ALA A 136 -12.48 -6.90 6.96
C ALA A 136 -13.89 -7.38 6.60
N ARG A 137 -14.72 -6.50 6.00
CA ARG A 137 -16.06 -6.88 5.52
C ARG A 137 -16.02 -7.97 4.47
N THR A 138 -15.13 -7.86 3.47
CA THR A 138 -15.00 -8.88 2.43
C THR A 138 -14.62 -10.24 3.02
N ARG A 139 -13.67 -10.28 3.96
CA ARG A 139 -13.27 -11.53 4.64
C ARG A 139 -14.42 -12.16 5.43
N SER A 140 -15.13 -11.35 6.21
CA SER A 140 -16.34 -11.78 6.94
C SER A 140 -17.39 -12.39 6.00
N HIS A 141 -17.73 -11.71 4.89
CA HIS A 141 -18.68 -12.25 3.91
C HIS A 141 -18.22 -13.56 3.26
N SER A 142 -16.93 -13.69 2.95
CA SER A 142 -16.38 -14.94 2.42
C SER A 142 -16.47 -16.06 3.45
N SER A 143 -16.14 -15.79 4.72
CA SER A 143 -16.26 -16.77 5.81
C SER A 143 -17.71 -17.22 6.00
N ILE A 144 -18.68 -16.31 6.00
CA ILE A 144 -20.11 -16.64 6.10
C ILE A 144 -20.53 -17.56 4.95
N LYS A 145 -20.11 -17.25 3.71
CA LYS A 145 -20.48 -18.06 2.55
C LYS A 145 -19.94 -19.49 2.66
N VAL A 146 -18.68 -19.66 3.08
CA VAL A 146 -18.07 -20.98 3.29
C VAL A 146 -18.83 -21.77 4.35
N LEU A 147 -19.16 -21.15 5.48
CA LEU A 147 -19.90 -21.81 6.55
C LEU A 147 -21.33 -22.19 6.11
N LEU A 148 -21.97 -21.39 5.25
CA LEU A 148 -23.26 -21.73 4.66
C LEU A 148 -23.16 -22.93 3.69
N ASP A 149 -22.14 -22.97 2.85
CA ASP A 149 -21.89 -24.09 1.95
C ASP A 149 -21.64 -25.39 2.75
N ASP A 150 -20.83 -25.32 3.81
CA ASP A 150 -20.57 -26.46 4.71
C ASP A 150 -21.83 -26.96 5.43
N LEU A 151 -22.75 -26.06 5.82
CA LEU A 151 -24.04 -26.43 6.40
C LEU A 151 -24.93 -27.15 5.37
N LEU A 152 -25.01 -26.63 4.14
CA LEU A 152 -25.79 -27.21 3.05
C LEU A 152 -25.27 -28.59 2.64
N GLU A 153 -23.95 -28.79 2.71
CA GLU A 153 -23.29 -30.06 2.43
C GLU A 153 -23.29 -31.01 3.63
N GLY A 154 -23.88 -30.60 4.77
CA GLY A 154 -24.00 -31.40 5.98
C GLY A 154 -22.68 -31.64 6.73
N ARG A 155 -21.65 -30.84 6.46
CA ARG A 155 -20.34 -30.93 7.14
C ARG A 155 -20.35 -30.29 8.53
N ILE A 156 -21.23 -29.32 8.76
CA ILE A 156 -21.48 -28.70 10.06
C ILE A 156 -22.98 -28.65 10.36
N ASP A 157 -23.34 -28.52 11.63
CA ASP A 157 -24.71 -28.29 12.06
C ASP A 157 -25.01 -26.80 12.32
N LYS A 158 -26.28 -26.49 12.56
CA LYS A 158 -26.76 -25.12 12.79
C LYS A 158 -26.18 -24.50 14.06
N GLU A 159 -25.93 -25.28 15.11
CA GLU A 159 -25.36 -24.78 16.36
C GLU A 159 -23.89 -24.39 16.18
N SER A 160 -23.14 -25.22 15.45
CA SER A 160 -21.75 -24.97 15.05
C SER A 160 -21.63 -23.73 14.18
N LEU A 161 -22.54 -23.54 13.20
CA LEU A 161 -22.62 -22.30 12.41
C LEU A 161 -22.83 -21.07 13.30
N ILE A 162 -23.83 -21.10 14.20
CA ILE A 162 -24.16 -19.96 15.07
C ILE A 162 -23.01 -19.63 16.03
N SER A 163 -22.29 -20.64 16.54
CA SER A 163 -21.14 -20.43 17.43
C SER A 163 -19.94 -19.76 16.75
N GLN A 164 -19.84 -19.89 15.43
CA GLN A 164 -18.75 -19.35 14.61
C GLN A 164 -19.08 -17.99 13.97
N LEU A 165 -20.35 -17.56 14.03
CA LEU A 165 -20.79 -16.24 13.60
C LEU A 165 -20.72 -15.25 14.77
N SER A 166 -20.24 -14.02 14.54
CA SER A 166 -20.47 -12.94 15.51
C SER A 166 -21.95 -12.55 15.54
N GLY A 167 -22.45 -12.01 16.66
CA GLY A 167 -23.86 -11.59 16.78
C GLY A 167 -24.32 -10.58 15.72
N SER A 168 -23.40 -9.79 15.16
CA SER A 168 -23.66 -8.87 14.04
C SER A 168 -23.73 -9.54 12.66
N GLU A 169 -23.19 -10.75 12.52
CA GLU A 169 -23.21 -11.53 11.27
C GLU A 169 -24.45 -12.42 11.20
N TYR A 170 -24.91 -12.95 12.35
CA TYR A 170 -26.18 -13.68 12.46
C TYR A 170 -27.41 -12.81 12.14
N ALA A 171 -27.39 -11.52 12.49
CA ALA A 171 -28.51 -10.62 12.22
C ALA A 171 -28.67 -10.21 10.73
N ARG A 172 -27.74 -10.61 9.85
CA ARG A 172 -27.76 -10.32 8.40
C ARG A 172 -28.14 -11.51 7.52
N THR A 173 -28.26 -12.71 8.09
CA THR A 173 -28.82 -13.91 7.43
C THR A 173 -30.33 -13.95 7.60
#